data_AF-A0A6J6EK92-F1
#
_entry.id   AF-A0A6J6EK92-F1
#
_cell.length_a   1.000
_cell.length_b   1.000
_cell.length_c   1.000
_cell.angle_alpha   90.00
_cell.angle_beta   90.00
_cell.angle_gamma   90.00
#
_symmetry.space_group_name_H-M   'P 1'
#
loop_
_entity.id
_entity.type
_entity.pdbx_description
1 polymer ?
#
loop_
_entity_poly.entity_id
_entity_poly.type
_entity_poly.pdbx_seq_one_letter_code
_entity_poly.pdbx_strand_id
1 'polypeptide(L)' 'MFGFSFDGHPNMINLYLPADFVGHPLRKDFPLLARRVRPWPGIVDVEPMPGVADEEGEGE' A
#
# COMPACT_ATOMS: atom_id res chain seq x y z
N MET A 1 -15.96 -4.68 -12.66
CA MET A 1 -14.81 -4.79 -11.72
C MET A 1 -13.50 -5.11 -12.42
N PHE A 2 -13.41 -6.24 -13.13
CA PHE A 2 -12.19 -6.66 -13.84
C PHE A 2 -12.26 -6.44 -15.36
N GLY A 3 -13.46 -6.30 -15.93
CA GLY A 3 -13.64 -6.11 -17.38
C GLY A 3 -13.71 -7.40 -18.19
N PHE A 4 -14.07 -8.51 -17.55
CA PHE A 4 -14.32 -9.78 -18.24
C PHE A 4 -15.78 -9.84 -18.71
N SER A 5 -15.96 -10.27 -19.95
CA SER A 5 -17.26 -10.66 -20.50
C SER A 5 -17.44 -12.16 -20.34
N PHE A 6 -18.63 -12.59 -19.94
CA PHE A 6 -18.99 -13.99 -19.79
C PHE A 6 -20.01 -14.37 -20.86
N ASP A 7 -19.64 -15.33 -21.72
CA ASP A 7 -20.55 -15.88 -22.72
C ASP A 7 -21.65 -16.71 -22.06
N GLY A 8 -22.90 -16.54 -22.52
CA GLY A 8 -24.05 -17.28 -22.00
C GLY A 8 -24.65 -16.74 -20.70
N HIS A 9 -24.16 -15.62 -20.16
CA HIS A 9 -24.80 -14.98 -19.00
C HIS A 9 -25.92 -14.01 -19.43
N PRO A 10 -27.18 -14.20 -18.99
CA PRO A 10 -28.32 -13.45 -19.51
C PRO A 10 -28.38 -11.99 -19.04
N ASN A 11 -27.71 -11.62 -17.94
CA ASN A 11 -27.80 -10.27 -17.38
C ASN A 11 -26.49 -9.79 -16.76
N MET A 12 -25.57 -9.35 -17.61
CA MET A 12 -24.29 -8.82 -17.15
C MET A 12 -24.43 -7.36 -16.74
N ILE A 13 -24.63 -7.12 -15.44
CA ILE A 13 -24.72 -5.79 -14.85
C ILE A 13 -23.63 -5.56 -13.80
N ASN A 14 -23.33 -4.30 -13.52
CA ASN A 14 -22.45 -3.93 -12.43
C ASN A 14 -23.21 -4.05 -11.09
N LEU A 15 -22.82 -4.99 -10.22
CA LEU A 15 -23.48 -5.15 -8.91
C LEU A 15 -23.04 -4.10 -7.88
N TYR A 16 -21.74 -3.82 -7.82
CA TYR A 16 -21.15 -2.95 -6.79
C TYR A 16 -20.87 -1.53 -7.28
N LEU A 17 -20.74 -1.38 -8.58
CA LEU A 17 -20.23 -0.18 -9.23
C LEU A 17 -21.43 0.63 -9.72
N PRO A 18 -21.45 1.96 -9.54
CA PRO A 18 -22.47 2.82 -10.14
C PRO A 18 -22.56 2.65 -11.66
N ALA A 19 -23.73 2.93 -12.23
CA ALA A 19 -23.98 2.78 -13.67
C ALA A 19 -23.06 3.68 -14.52
N ASP A 20 -22.78 4.91 -14.05
CA ASP A 20 -21.96 5.90 -14.76
C ASP A 20 -20.45 5.73 -14.50
N PHE A 21 -20.05 4.71 -13.73
CA PHE A 21 -18.65 4.53 -13.39
C PHE A 21 -17.85 4.00 -14.59
N VAL A 22 -16.86 4.78 -15.03
CA VAL A 22 -15.97 4.42 -16.13
C VAL A 22 -14.72 3.72 -15.59
N GLY A 23 -14.59 2.43 -15.90
CA GLY A 23 -13.37 1.66 -15.66
C GLY A 23 -13.53 0.43 -14.78
N HIS A 24 -12.40 -0.15 -14.37
CA HIS A 24 -12.31 -1.45 -13.72
C HIS A 24 -11.32 -1.40 -12.55
N PRO A 25 -11.79 -1.06 -11.33
CA PRO A 25 -10.92 -0.72 -10.19
C PRO A 25 -9.93 -1.81 -9.77
N LEU A 26 -10.22 -3.07 -10.08
CA LEU A 26 -9.38 -4.21 -9.70
C LEU A 26 -8.37 -4.60 -10.79
N ARG A 27 -8.29 -3.86 -11.89
CA ARG A 27 -7.23 -4.01 -12.90
C ARG A 27 -5.93 -3.37 -12.40
N LYS A 28 -4.79 -3.98 -12.74
CA LYS A 28 -3.45 -3.49 -12.34
C LYS A 28 -3.12 -2.13 -12.96
N ASP A 29 -3.64 -1.86 -14.15
CA ASP A 29 -3.50 -0.59 -14.86
C ASP A 29 -4.37 0.54 -14.29
N PHE A 30 -5.32 0.22 -13.40
CA PHE A 30 -6.21 1.23 -12.85
C PHE A 30 -5.48 2.13 -11.85
N PRO A 31 -5.49 3.46 -12.02
CA PRO A 31 -4.77 4.38 -11.14
C PRO A 31 -5.39 4.37 -9.75
N LEU A 32 -4.68 3.78 -8.78
CA LEU A 32 -5.07 3.83 -7.37
C LEU A 32 -4.70 5.19 -6.80
N LEU A 33 -5.64 6.14 -6.81
CA LEU A 33 -5.47 7.46 -6.18
C LEU A 33 -5.16 7.39 -4.67
N ALA A 34 -5.39 6.24 -4.02
CA ALA A 34 -5.38 6.11 -2.56
C ALA A 34 -4.02 5.74 -1.92
N ARG A 35 -2.99 5.37 -2.68
CA ARG A 35 -1.68 5.07 -2.08
C ARG A 35 -0.81 6.32 -2.01
N ARG A 36 -1.16 7.25 -1.12
CA ARG A 36 -0.14 8.16 -0.57
C ARG A 36 0.84 7.26 0.17
N VAL A 37 2.01 7.01 -0.43
CA VAL A 37 3.09 6.25 0.20
C VAL A 37 3.41 6.99 1.49
N ARG A 38 2.98 6.43 2.63
CA ARG A 38 3.53 6.86 3.91
C ARG A 38 4.96 6.32 3.93
N PRO A 39 5.96 7.17 4.19
CA PRO A 39 7.32 6.68 4.36
C PRO A 39 7.33 5.59 5.44
N TRP A 40 8.16 4.57 5.23
CA TRP A 40 8.29 3.47 6.17
C TRP A 40 8.78 4.03 7.52
N PRO A 41 8.14 3.68 8.65
CA PRO A 41 8.37 4.38 9.91
C PRO A 41 9.78 4.21 10.51
N GLY A 42 10.61 3.28 10.01
CA GLY A 42 11.97 3.08 10.49
C GLY A 42 13.09 3.67 9.62
N ILE A 43 12.78 4.68 8.80
CA ILE A 43 13.78 5.68 8.34
C ILE A 43 13.92 6.83 9.38
N VAL A 44 13.11 6.80 10.44
CA VAL A 44 13.21 7.73 11.57
C VAL A 44 14.34 7.26 12.49
N ASP A 45 15.23 8.18 12.85
CA ASP A 45 16.45 7.96 13.63
C ASP A 45 16.25 6.93 14.76
N VAL A 46 16.96 5.81 14.66
CA VAL A 46 17.13 4.87 15.77
C VAL A 46 18.14 5.53 16.69
N GLU A 47 17.68 6.07 17.83
CA GLU A 47 18.59 6.51 18.88
C GLU A 47 19.53 5.34 19.24
N PRO A 48 20.85 5.58 19.34
CA PRO A 48 21.77 4.54 19.76
C PRO A 48 21.35 4.03 21.14
N MET A 49 21.36 2.71 21.30
CA MET A 49 20.97 2.03 22.53
C MET A 49 21.84 2.56 23.69
N PRO A 50 21.26 3.20 24.73
CA PRO A 50 22.06 3.68 25.85
C PRO A 50 22.54 2.45 26.62
N GLY A 51 23.85 2.19 26.59
CA GLY A 51 24.40 1.00 27.24
C GLY A 51 25.82 0.61 26.84
N VAL A 52 26.36 1.10 25.73
CA VAL A 52 27.83 1.15 25.56
C VAL A 52 28.31 2.42 26.23
N ALA A 53 28.27 2.41 27.57
CA ALA A 53 29.07 3.34 28.35
C ALA A 53 30.52 3.17 27.91
N ASP A 54 31.14 4.29 27.60
CA ASP A 54 32.56 4.41 27.30
C ASP A 54 33.38 3.66 28.38
N GLU A 55 33.83 2.45 28.08
CA GLU A 55 34.99 1.85 28.76
C GLU A 55 36.27 2.44 28.12
N GLU A 56 36.39 3.76 28.18
CA GLU A 56 37.68 4.45 28.10
C GLU A 56 37.84 5.28 29.38
N GLY A 57 37.97 4.56 30.48
CA GLY A 57 38.44 5.09 31.75
C GLY A 57 39.86 4.62 32.00
N GLU A 58 40.80 5.56 31.91
CA GLU A 58 42.20 5.45 32.31
C GLU A 58 42.37 4.77 33.68
N GLY A 59 43.39 3.91 33.81
CA GLY A 59 43.77 3.29 35.07
C GLY A 59 45.14 2.61 34.98
N GLU A 60 46.18 3.39 35.30
CA GLU A 60 47.52 3.05 35.84
C GLU A 60 48.31 1.83 35.33
#